data_AF-A0A963DPG0-F1
#
_entry.id   AF-A0A963DPG0-F1
#
_cell.length_a   1.000
_cell.length_b   1.000
_cell.length_c   1.000
_cell.angle_alpha   90.00
_cell.angle_beta   90.00
_cell.angle_gamma   90.00
#
_symmetry.space_group_name_H-M   'P 1'
#
loop_
_entity.id
_entity.type
_entity.pdbx_description
1 polymer ?
#
loop_
_entity_poly.entity_id
_entity_poly.type
_entity_poly.pdbx_seq_one_letter_code
_entity_poly.pdbx_strand_id
1 'polypeptide(L)'
;TPSSNAIFIRVAREPGQPGIALVDYPAFRARLIEQLYALRNPATGEPVVRDILTREAAFPGQASASAPDLTLVLTDYGFVSIRNLEPVIFTRPLPTGTHHPDGIVLAGGPGIQSSRHSEPLPIAGIAANLLHSLDLPIPADFDGQVMTSAFTAGFLHDQPVRSGPPTRPVKDGEVQEDAIPAEDRDKILAQLAMLGYLEE
;
A
#
# COMPACT_ATOMS: atom_id res chain seq x y z
N THR A 1 0.88 5.79 -19.40
CA THR A 1 2.12 5.03 -19.67
C THR A 1 2.43 4.23 -18.43
N PRO A 2 2.78 2.94 -18.54
CA PRO A 2 3.23 2.18 -17.37
C PRO A 2 4.47 2.89 -16.81
N SER A 3 4.37 3.27 -15.55
CA SER A 3 5.43 3.90 -14.77
C SER A 3 5.43 3.22 -13.42
N SER A 4 6.61 2.97 -12.88
CA SER A 4 6.74 2.42 -11.54
C SER A 4 7.94 3.07 -10.87
N ASN A 5 7.75 3.45 -9.61
CA ASN A 5 8.85 3.90 -8.76
C ASN A 5 9.57 2.72 -8.09
N ALA A 6 9.21 1.49 -8.46
CA ALA A 6 9.84 0.27 -8.00
C ALA A 6 11.15 -0.02 -8.73
N ILE A 7 12.16 -0.46 -7.98
CA ILE A 7 13.39 -1.03 -8.51
C ILE A 7 13.49 -2.49 -8.06
N PHE A 8 13.67 -3.38 -9.04
CA PHE A 8 14.04 -4.78 -8.82
C PHE A 8 15.51 -4.97 -9.17
N ILE A 9 16.30 -5.38 -8.20
CA ILE A 9 17.72 -5.69 -8.36
C ILE A 9 17.79 -7.12 -8.88
N ARG A 10 18.25 -7.28 -10.12
CA ARG A 10 18.39 -8.59 -10.72
C ARG A 10 19.59 -9.33 -10.11
N VAL A 11 19.31 -10.42 -9.41
CA VAL A 11 20.31 -11.32 -8.85
C VAL A 11 20.43 -12.57 -9.72
N ALA A 12 21.63 -12.89 -10.16
CA ALA A 12 21.94 -14.13 -10.87
C ALA A 12 21.96 -15.28 -9.85
N ARG A 13 21.01 -16.20 -9.95
CA ARG A 13 20.89 -17.36 -9.05
C ARG A 13 21.55 -18.62 -9.63
N GLU A 14 21.72 -18.65 -10.94
CA GLU A 14 22.34 -19.77 -11.66
C GLU A 14 23.45 -19.25 -12.60
N PRO A 15 24.46 -20.09 -12.92
CA PRO A 15 25.47 -19.74 -13.91
C PRO A 15 24.86 -19.34 -15.26
N GLY A 16 25.31 -18.22 -15.83
CA GLY A 16 24.81 -17.70 -17.10
C GLY A 16 23.57 -16.82 -17.01
N GLN A 17 22.94 -16.69 -15.83
CA GLN A 17 21.87 -15.71 -15.64
C GLN A 17 22.45 -14.28 -15.57
N PRO A 18 21.79 -13.26 -16.15
CA PRO A 18 22.20 -11.87 -15.99
C PRO A 18 21.84 -11.35 -14.60
N GLY A 19 22.65 -10.42 -14.08
CA GLY A 19 22.45 -9.82 -12.77
C GLY A 19 23.73 -9.82 -11.94
N ILE A 20 23.62 -9.34 -10.70
CA ILE A 20 24.72 -9.39 -9.73
C ILE A 20 24.76 -10.76 -9.03
N ALA A 21 25.91 -11.15 -8.48
CA ALA A 21 25.96 -12.33 -7.63
C ALA A 21 25.16 -12.10 -6.33
N LEU A 22 24.58 -13.17 -5.77
CA LEU A 22 23.81 -13.08 -4.53
C LEU A 22 24.62 -12.50 -3.37
N VAL A 23 25.92 -12.82 -3.29
CA VAL A 23 26.83 -12.29 -2.26
C VAL A 23 27.02 -10.77 -2.34
N ASP A 24 26.90 -10.20 -3.54
CA ASP A 24 27.09 -8.77 -3.77
C ASP A 24 25.83 -7.95 -3.49
N TYR A 25 24.67 -8.60 -3.38
CA TYR A 25 23.37 -7.95 -3.27
C TYR A 25 23.29 -6.89 -2.16
N PRO A 26 23.72 -7.17 -0.90
CA PRO A 26 23.62 -6.17 0.17
C PRO A 26 24.46 -4.92 -0.12
N ALA A 27 25.71 -5.11 -0.58
CA ALA A 27 26.62 -4.01 -0.89
C ALA A 27 26.14 -3.22 -2.11
N PHE A 28 25.64 -3.90 -3.14
CA PHE A 28 25.07 -3.27 -4.33
C PHE A 28 23.84 -2.42 -3.97
N ARG A 29 22.90 -2.96 -3.19
CA ARG A 29 21.69 -2.26 -2.74
C ARG A 29 22.06 -1.00 -1.96
N ALA A 30 23.00 -1.09 -1.02
CA ALA A 30 23.45 0.05 -0.22
C ALA A 30 24.07 1.17 -1.09
N ARG A 31 24.97 0.80 -2.02
CA ARG A 31 25.57 1.77 -2.96
C ARG A 31 24.53 2.40 -3.88
N LEU A 32 23.55 1.62 -4.35
CA LEU A 32 22.47 2.13 -5.19
C LEU A 32 21.63 3.16 -4.43
N ILE A 33 21.26 2.88 -3.17
CA ILE A 33 20.55 3.82 -2.30
C ILE A 33 21.34 5.13 -2.16
N GLU A 34 22.64 5.06 -1.88
CA GLU A 34 23.51 6.24 -1.77
C GLU A 34 23.51 7.07 -3.06
N GLN A 35 23.68 6.43 -4.21
CA GLN A 35 23.69 7.09 -5.52
C GLN A 35 22.35 7.74 -5.85
N LEU A 36 21.24 7.08 -5.52
CA LEU A 36 19.90 7.62 -5.73
C LEU A 36 19.63 8.86 -4.85
N TYR A 37 20.03 8.83 -3.58
CA TYR A 37 19.94 10.01 -2.71
C TYR A 37 20.90 11.13 -3.12
N ALA A 38 22.00 10.83 -3.81
CA ALA A 38 22.92 11.83 -4.36
C ALA A 38 22.40 12.52 -5.64
N LEU A 39 21.36 11.97 -6.29
CA LEU A 39 20.80 12.54 -7.52
C LEU A 39 20.24 13.94 -7.28
N ARG A 40 20.63 14.89 -8.13
CA ARG A 40 20.17 16.28 -8.12
C ARG A 40 19.57 16.65 -9.47
N ASN A 41 18.52 17.46 -9.45
CA ASN A 41 17.98 18.07 -10.65
C ASN A 41 19.02 19.05 -11.22
N PRO A 42 19.54 18.86 -12.45
CA PRO A 42 20.57 19.73 -13.00
C PRO A 42 20.13 21.20 -13.17
N ALA A 43 18.83 21.45 -13.33
CA ALA A 43 18.29 22.79 -13.52
C ALA A 43 18.10 23.55 -12.20
N THR A 44 17.78 22.86 -11.09
CA THR A 44 17.45 23.50 -9.80
C THR A 44 18.47 23.23 -8.70
N GLY A 45 19.30 22.19 -8.84
CA GLY A 45 20.22 21.72 -7.81
C GLY A 45 19.54 20.96 -6.67
N GLU A 46 18.22 20.76 -6.71
CA GLU A 46 17.45 20.11 -5.65
C GLU A 46 17.55 18.57 -5.71
N PRO A 47 17.39 17.87 -4.58
CA PRO A 47 17.25 16.41 -4.57
C PRO A 47 16.06 15.95 -5.41
N VAL A 48 16.28 14.89 -6.21
CA VAL A 48 15.20 14.25 -7.00
C VAL A 48 14.44 13.22 -6.17
N VAL A 49 15.18 12.50 -5.32
CA VAL A 49 14.63 11.46 -4.44
C VAL A 49 14.51 12.04 -3.04
N ARG A 50 13.28 12.03 -2.52
CA ARG A 50 12.96 12.40 -1.14
C ARG A 50 13.24 11.25 -0.20
N ASP A 51 12.79 10.06 -0.56
CA ASP A 51 12.92 8.87 0.27
C ASP A 51 13.02 7.58 -0.56
N ILE A 52 13.55 6.53 0.04
CA ILE A 52 13.68 5.20 -0.57
C ILE A 52 13.22 4.18 0.46
N LEU A 53 12.05 3.59 0.20
CA LEU A 53 11.52 2.54 1.04
C LEU A 53 12.14 1.21 0.63
N THR A 54 12.75 0.54 1.59
CA THR A 54 13.17 -0.85 1.45
C THR A 54 11.94 -1.76 1.38
N ARG A 55 12.08 -2.89 0.68
CA ARG A 55 11.04 -3.93 0.62
C ARG A 55 10.43 -4.26 1.97
N GLU A 56 11.29 -4.45 2.95
CA GLU A 56 10.94 -4.85 4.30
C GLU A 56 10.20 -3.75 5.07
N ALA A 57 10.49 -2.48 4.75
CA ALA A 57 9.81 -1.34 5.35
C ALA A 57 8.47 -1.02 4.66
N ALA A 58 8.41 -1.09 3.33
CA ALA A 58 7.19 -0.77 2.58
C ALA A 58 6.15 -1.90 2.60
N PHE A 59 6.61 -3.14 2.56
CA PHE A 59 5.76 -4.34 2.43
C PHE A 59 6.23 -5.41 3.42
N PRO A 60 6.03 -5.19 4.73
CA PRO A 60 6.30 -6.22 5.72
C PRO A 60 5.34 -7.42 5.51
N GLY A 61 5.73 -8.60 6.01
CA GLY A 61 4.88 -9.79 6.02
C GLY A 61 5.15 -10.79 4.88
N GLN A 62 4.22 -11.71 4.68
CA GLN A 62 4.43 -12.92 3.87
C GLN A 62 4.66 -12.61 2.38
N ALA A 63 4.01 -11.55 1.87
CA ALA A 63 4.18 -11.11 0.49
C ALA A 63 5.48 -10.33 0.26
N SER A 64 6.23 -10.00 1.33
CA SER A 64 7.44 -9.18 1.24
C SER A 64 8.39 -9.70 0.17
N ALA A 65 8.64 -11.01 0.07
CA ALA A 65 9.55 -11.57 -0.94
C ALA A 65 9.22 -11.22 -2.41
N SER A 66 7.95 -10.91 -2.71
CA SER A 66 7.48 -10.53 -4.05
C SER A 66 7.55 -9.03 -4.34
N ALA A 67 7.74 -8.21 -3.31
CA ALA A 67 7.79 -6.76 -3.44
C ALA A 67 9.11 -6.28 -4.07
N PRO A 68 9.17 -5.02 -4.54
CA PRO A 68 10.40 -4.41 -5.07
C PRO A 68 11.52 -4.38 -4.05
N ASP A 69 12.79 -4.40 -4.47
CA ASP A 69 13.92 -4.21 -3.56
C ASP A 69 13.90 -2.80 -2.94
N LEU A 70 13.55 -1.81 -3.76
CA LEU A 70 13.44 -0.41 -3.39
C LEU A 70 12.20 0.21 -4.04
N THR A 71 11.51 1.09 -3.31
CA THR A 71 10.44 1.93 -3.83
C THR A 71 10.83 3.40 -3.63
N LEU A 72 10.92 4.15 -4.73
CA LEU A 72 11.32 5.55 -4.69
C LEU A 72 10.15 6.47 -4.34
N VAL A 73 10.39 7.41 -3.44
CA VAL A 73 9.54 8.57 -3.21
C VAL A 73 10.26 9.77 -3.81
N LEU A 74 9.76 10.27 -4.94
CA LEU A 74 10.32 11.45 -5.60
C LEU A 74 9.91 12.73 -4.85
N THR A 75 10.72 13.78 -4.97
CA THR A 75 10.50 15.06 -4.26
C THR A 75 9.15 15.69 -4.57
N ASP A 76 8.65 15.53 -5.79
CA ASP A 76 7.36 16.03 -6.25
C ASP A 76 6.23 14.97 -6.20
N TYR A 77 6.50 13.79 -5.63
CA TYR A 77 5.61 12.62 -5.70
C TYR A 77 5.23 12.20 -7.13
N GLY A 78 6.08 12.54 -8.10
CA GLY A 78 5.95 12.10 -9.48
C GLY A 78 6.32 10.63 -9.68
N PHE A 79 6.54 10.26 -10.94
CA PHE A 79 6.89 8.90 -11.32
C PHE A 79 8.11 8.82 -12.23
N VAL A 80 8.83 7.70 -12.12
CA VAL A 80 9.89 7.34 -13.07
C VAL A 80 9.27 6.88 -14.38
N SER A 81 9.66 7.54 -15.47
CA SER A 81 9.25 7.18 -16.82
C SER A 81 10.13 6.05 -17.36
N ILE A 82 9.53 5.07 -18.04
CA ILE A 82 10.27 4.02 -18.77
C ILE A 82 10.88 4.51 -20.09
N ARG A 83 10.59 5.75 -20.49
CA ARG A 83 11.11 6.34 -21.73
C ARG A 83 12.57 6.74 -21.53
N ASN A 84 13.44 6.26 -22.39
CA ASN A 84 14.82 6.72 -22.48
C ASN A 84 14.88 8.04 -23.25
N LEU A 85 14.91 9.16 -22.53
CA LEU A 85 14.91 10.51 -23.11
C LEU A 85 15.99 11.37 -22.46
N GLU A 86 16.47 12.34 -23.24
CA GLU A 86 17.24 13.47 -22.73
C GLU A 86 16.42 14.77 -22.83
N PRO A 87 16.47 15.64 -21.82
CA PRO A 87 17.11 15.43 -20.52
C PRO A 87 16.39 14.36 -19.68
N VAL A 88 17.13 13.65 -18.82
CA VAL A 88 16.59 12.55 -17.98
C VAL A 88 15.60 13.02 -16.91
N ILE A 89 15.61 14.33 -16.60
CA ILE A 89 14.68 15.00 -15.70
C ILE A 89 14.07 16.17 -16.46
N PHE A 90 12.75 16.15 -16.63
CA PHE A 90 12.00 17.24 -17.24
C PHE A 90 10.58 17.29 -16.71
N THR A 91 10.01 18.48 -16.66
CA THR A 91 8.62 18.68 -16.32
C THR A 91 7.74 18.32 -17.50
N ARG A 92 6.73 17.48 -17.28
CA ARG A 92 5.74 17.19 -18.32
C ARG A 92 4.92 18.46 -18.59
N PRO A 93 4.68 18.83 -19.86
CA PRO A 93 3.93 20.04 -20.19
C PRO A 93 2.48 19.99 -19.71
N LEU A 94 1.90 18.79 -19.58
CA LEU A 94 0.54 18.55 -19.08
C LEU A 94 0.56 17.40 -18.05
N PRO A 95 0.13 17.63 -16.80
CA PRO A 95 -0.08 16.57 -15.83
C PRO A 95 -1.38 15.83 -16.17
N THR A 96 -1.28 14.54 -16.52
CA THR A 96 -2.44 13.69 -16.86
C THR A 96 -2.98 12.92 -15.64
N GLY A 97 -2.79 13.46 -14.43
CA GLY A 97 -3.01 12.78 -13.15
C GLY A 97 -1.79 12.00 -12.66
N THR A 98 -1.58 12.02 -11.35
CA THR A 98 -0.60 11.19 -10.62
C THR A 98 -1.22 10.72 -9.31
N HIS A 99 -0.62 9.72 -8.68
CA HIS A 99 -0.99 9.30 -7.33
C HIS A 99 -0.26 10.19 -6.31
N HIS A 100 -0.89 10.42 -5.17
CA HIS A 100 -0.28 11.12 -4.03
C HIS A 100 -0.37 10.18 -2.82
N PRO A 101 0.64 10.12 -1.93
CA PRO A 101 0.58 9.28 -0.73
C PRO A 101 -0.52 9.71 0.24
N ASP A 102 -0.81 11.01 0.28
CA ASP A 102 -1.90 11.53 1.09
C ASP A 102 -3.25 11.28 0.42
N GLY A 103 -4.17 10.69 1.17
CA GLY A 103 -5.57 10.53 0.81
C GLY A 103 -6.49 11.45 1.60
N ILE A 104 -7.79 11.34 1.34
CA ILE A 104 -8.84 12.01 2.11
C ILE A 104 -9.69 10.93 2.76
N VAL A 105 -9.91 11.04 4.07
CA VAL A 105 -10.84 10.19 4.82
C VAL A 105 -11.98 11.04 5.36
N LEU A 106 -13.20 10.57 5.14
CA LEU A 106 -14.41 11.13 5.73
C LEU A 106 -15.20 9.99 6.36
N ALA A 107 -15.65 10.19 7.59
CA ALA A 107 -16.50 9.24 8.30
C ALA A 107 -17.67 10.01 8.92
N GLY A 108 -18.84 9.38 8.93
CA GLY A 108 -20.05 9.93 9.54
C GLY A 108 -21.00 8.81 9.88
N GLY A 109 -21.61 8.88 11.05
CA GLY A 109 -22.51 7.84 11.55
C GLY A 109 -22.54 7.80 13.09
N PRO A 110 -23.28 6.84 13.66
CA PRO A 110 -23.31 6.62 15.10
C PRO A 110 -21.91 6.44 15.67
N GLY A 111 -21.64 7.13 16.78
CA GLY A 111 -20.38 6.98 17.50
C GLY A 111 -19.15 7.63 16.87
N ILE A 112 -19.23 8.16 15.64
CA ILE A 112 -18.12 8.86 14.99
C ILE A 112 -17.92 10.23 15.63
N GLN A 113 -16.67 10.55 15.98
CA GLN A 113 -16.29 11.82 16.54
C GLN A 113 -16.44 12.94 15.50
N SER A 114 -17.30 13.91 15.76
CA SER A 114 -17.45 15.10 14.91
C SER A 114 -16.28 16.06 15.15
N SER A 115 -15.15 15.81 14.51
CA SER A 115 -13.97 16.65 14.59
C SER A 115 -13.06 16.48 13.38
N ARG A 116 -12.15 17.44 13.20
CA ARG A 116 -11.04 17.28 12.26
C ARG A 116 -9.90 16.59 12.98
N HIS A 117 -9.42 15.48 12.42
CA HIS A 117 -8.15 14.89 12.83
C HIS A 117 -7.00 15.80 12.41
N SER A 118 -6.12 16.13 13.35
CA SER A 118 -4.92 16.93 13.09
C SER A 118 -3.78 16.10 12.48
N GLU A 119 -3.74 14.81 12.80
CA GLU A 119 -2.70 13.89 12.35
C GLU A 119 -3.17 13.00 11.19
N PRO A 120 -2.26 12.60 10.29
CA PRO A 120 -2.54 11.62 9.25
C PRO A 120 -3.04 10.30 9.83
N LEU A 121 -4.02 9.70 9.15
CA LEU A 121 -4.58 8.41 9.50
C LEU A 121 -4.10 7.34 8.50
N PRO A 122 -3.57 6.20 8.97
CA PRO A 122 -3.08 5.17 8.06
C PRO A 122 -4.26 4.52 7.33
N ILE A 123 -4.16 4.42 6.00
CA ILE A 123 -5.19 3.77 5.15
C ILE A 123 -5.48 2.33 5.60
N ALA A 124 -4.48 1.62 6.13
CA ALA A 124 -4.64 0.27 6.66
C ALA A 124 -5.66 0.20 7.81
N GLY A 125 -5.85 1.28 8.59
CA GLY A 125 -6.81 1.32 9.68
C GLY A 125 -8.27 1.43 9.23
N ILE A 126 -8.54 1.76 7.96
CA ILE A 126 -9.92 2.02 7.47
C ILE A 126 -10.80 0.76 7.62
N ALA A 127 -10.27 -0.40 7.24
CA ALA A 127 -10.99 -1.66 7.37
C ALA A 127 -11.25 -2.01 8.86
N ALA A 128 -10.28 -1.77 9.74
CA ALA A 128 -10.44 -1.99 11.18
C ALA A 128 -11.51 -1.06 11.78
N ASN A 129 -11.54 0.22 11.39
CA ASN A 129 -12.61 1.14 11.80
C ASN A 129 -13.99 0.69 11.32
N LEU A 130 -14.11 0.23 10.08
CA LEU A 130 -15.39 -0.25 9.54
C LEU A 130 -15.88 -1.47 10.32
N LEU A 131 -15.04 -2.48 10.53
CA LEU A 131 -15.38 -3.66 11.32
C LEU A 131 -15.82 -3.26 12.73
N HIS A 132 -15.07 -2.37 13.37
CA HIS A 132 -15.44 -1.87 14.69
C HIS A 132 -16.80 -1.18 14.70
N SER A 133 -17.09 -0.31 13.73
CA SER A 133 -18.38 0.39 13.61
C SER A 133 -19.57 -0.55 13.39
N LEU A 134 -19.32 -1.76 12.87
CA LEU A 134 -20.32 -2.80 12.62
C LEU A 134 -20.45 -3.80 13.79
N ASP A 135 -19.79 -3.55 14.92
CA ASP A 135 -19.70 -4.51 16.03
C ASP A 135 -19.08 -5.85 15.66
N LEU A 136 -18.11 -5.83 14.74
CA LEU A 136 -17.35 -7.01 14.36
C LEU A 136 -15.95 -7.00 15.01
N PRO A 137 -15.43 -8.17 15.41
CA PRO A 137 -14.08 -8.27 15.93
C PRO A 137 -13.04 -8.04 14.82
N ILE A 138 -11.91 -7.43 15.16
CA ILE A 138 -10.79 -7.18 14.25
C ILE A 138 -9.90 -8.43 14.17
N PRO A 139 -9.66 -9.01 12.99
CA PRO A 139 -8.81 -10.18 12.86
C PRO A 139 -7.41 -9.96 13.46
N ALA A 140 -6.87 -10.98 14.14
CA ALA A 140 -5.57 -10.88 14.81
C ALA A 140 -4.38 -10.70 13.84
N ASP A 141 -4.58 -10.97 12.55
CA ASP A 141 -3.61 -10.88 11.46
C ASP A 141 -3.86 -9.67 10.54
N PHE A 142 -4.76 -8.75 10.92
CA PHE A 142 -4.87 -7.45 10.25
C PHE A 142 -3.71 -6.53 10.66
N ASP A 143 -3.04 -5.93 9.67
CA ASP A 143 -2.01 -4.91 9.91
C ASP A 143 -2.61 -3.59 10.43
N GLY A 144 -3.88 -3.33 10.10
CA GLY A 144 -4.60 -2.11 10.47
C GLY A 144 -5.12 -2.14 11.90
N GLN A 145 -5.00 -1.02 12.61
CA GLN A 145 -5.56 -0.83 13.95
C GLN A 145 -6.77 0.11 13.90
N VAL A 146 -7.70 -0.07 14.85
CA VAL A 146 -8.82 0.86 15.05
C VAL A 146 -8.24 2.22 15.45
N MET A 147 -8.58 3.24 14.66
CA MET A 147 -8.26 4.63 14.96
C MET A 147 -9.23 5.13 16.01
N THR A 148 -8.96 4.84 17.28
CA THR A 148 -9.84 5.17 18.41
C THR A 148 -10.20 6.65 18.46
N SER A 149 -9.31 7.55 18.00
CA SER A 149 -9.61 8.97 17.88
C SER A 149 -10.82 9.28 16.99
N ALA A 150 -11.13 8.43 16.01
CA ALA A 150 -12.26 8.60 15.10
C ALA A 150 -13.63 8.33 15.75
N PHE A 151 -13.64 7.78 16.98
CA PHE A 151 -14.84 7.44 17.72
C PHE A 151 -14.98 8.29 18.98
N THR A 152 -16.23 8.55 19.38
CA THR A 152 -16.54 9.21 20.66
C THR A 152 -16.18 8.30 21.84
N ALA A 153 -15.82 8.90 22.98
CA ALA A 153 -15.51 8.14 24.19
C ALA A 153 -16.68 7.27 24.67
N GLY A 154 -17.93 7.74 24.52
CA GLY A 154 -19.12 6.97 24.87
C GLY A 154 -19.30 5.73 23.99
N PHE A 155 -19.10 5.86 22.68
CA PHE A 155 -19.17 4.71 21.77
C PHE A 155 -18.12 3.65 22.10
N LEU A 156 -16.86 4.06 22.36
CA LEU A 156 -15.79 3.12 22.73
C LEU A 156 -16.03 2.46 24.10
N HIS A 157 -16.78 3.12 25.00
CA HIS A 157 -17.16 2.55 26.29
C HIS A 157 -18.24 1.48 26.13
N ASP A 158 -19.31 1.80 25.39
CA ASP A 158 -20.44 0.89 25.17
C ASP A 158 -20.05 -0.27 24.25
N GLN A 159 -19.10 -0.01 23.35
CA GLN A 159 -18.63 -0.94 22.34
C GLN A 159 -17.10 -0.94 22.32
N PRO A 160 -16.45 -1.70 23.21
CA PRO A 160 -14.99 -1.78 23.24
C PRO A 160 -14.45 -2.49 22.00
N VAL A 161 -13.27 -2.09 21.54
CA VAL A 161 -12.56 -2.76 20.43
C VAL A 161 -12.31 -4.23 20.80
N ARG A 162 -12.70 -5.15 19.92
CA ARG A 162 -12.54 -6.59 20.11
C ARG A 162 -11.55 -7.16 19.10
N SER A 163 -10.63 -7.99 19.56
CA SER A 163 -9.82 -8.83 18.69
C SER A 163 -10.54 -10.14 18.38
N GLY A 164 -10.44 -10.58 17.13
CA GLY A 164 -11.01 -11.82 16.61
C GLY A 164 -9.93 -12.82 16.21
N PRO A 165 -10.34 -14.03 15.77
CA PRO A 165 -9.42 -14.99 15.19
C PRO A 165 -8.77 -14.42 13.91
N PRO A 166 -7.62 -14.98 13.47
CA PRO A 166 -7.02 -14.59 12.20
C PRO A 166 -7.97 -14.85 11.03
N THR A 167 -7.76 -14.13 9.93
CA THR A 167 -8.47 -14.35 8.67
C THR A 167 -8.28 -15.79 8.18
N ARG A 168 -9.27 -16.28 7.43
CA ARG A 168 -9.17 -17.59 6.81
C ARG A 168 -8.17 -17.51 5.65
N PRO A 169 -7.23 -18.46 5.55
CA PRO A 169 -6.28 -18.48 4.45
C PRO A 169 -7.02 -18.70 3.14
N VAL A 170 -6.87 -17.77 2.19
CA VAL A 170 -7.30 -17.96 0.81
C VAL A 170 -6.16 -18.66 0.09
N LYS A 171 -6.22 -19.98 -0.01
CA LYS A 171 -5.22 -20.74 -0.77
C LYS A 171 -5.56 -20.59 -2.26
N ASP A 172 -4.60 -20.11 -3.06
CA ASP A 172 -4.69 -20.03 -4.52
C ASP A 172 -5.84 -19.17 -5.09
N GLY A 173 -6.43 -18.27 -4.29
CA GLY A 173 -7.58 -17.47 -4.72
C GLY A 173 -8.88 -18.28 -4.86
N GLU A 174 -8.86 -19.57 -4.53
CA GLU A 174 -10.05 -20.40 -4.51
C GLU A 174 -10.82 -20.13 -3.22
N VAL A 175 -12.06 -19.63 -3.38
CA VAL A 175 -13.03 -19.65 -2.29
C VAL A 175 -13.23 -21.12 -1.94
N GLN A 176 -12.79 -21.54 -0.76
CA GLN A 176 -13.22 -22.84 -0.25
C GLN A 176 -14.75 -22.82 -0.25
N GLU A 177 -15.39 -23.64 -1.09
CA GLU A 177 -16.85 -23.63 -1.28
C GLU A 177 -17.60 -23.83 0.05
N ASP A 178 -16.94 -24.45 1.02
CA ASP A 178 -17.45 -24.67 2.38
C ASP A 178 -17.38 -23.43 3.30
N ALA A 179 -16.79 -22.31 2.86
CA ALA A 179 -16.51 -21.16 3.71
C ALA A 179 -17.66 -20.15 3.80
N ILE A 180 -18.57 -20.12 2.81
CA ILE A 180 -19.69 -19.19 2.73
C ILE A 180 -20.96 -20.01 2.46
N PRO A 181 -21.97 -20.01 3.35
CA PRO A 181 -23.26 -20.64 3.07
C PRO A 181 -23.81 -20.16 1.72
N ALA A 182 -24.37 -21.07 0.92
CA ALA A 182 -24.83 -20.75 -0.43
C ALA A 182 -25.76 -19.51 -0.50
N GLU A 183 -26.59 -19.33 0.52
CA GLU A 183 -27.49 -18.18 0.64
C GLU A 183 -26.76 -16.83 0.81
N ASP A 184 -25.60 -16.83 1.48
CA ASP A 184 -24.78 -15.63 1.66
C ASP A 184 -23.96 -15.32 0.41
N ARG A 185 -23.56 -16.35 -0.34
CA ARG A 185 -22.85 -16.20 -1.62
C ARG A 185 -23.69 -15.44 -2.64
N ASP A 186 -24.97 -15.79 -2.78
CA ASP A 186 -25.87 -15.15 -3.75
C ASP A 186 -26.08 -13.66 -3.41
N LYS A 187 -26.20 -13.32 -2.12
CA LYS A 187 -26.31 -11.93 -1.67
C LYS A 187 -25.03 -11.14 -1.98
N ILE A 188 -23.86 -11.73 -1.75
CA ILE A 188 -22.56 -11.12 -2.05
C ILE A 188 -22.42 -10.87 -3.55
N LEU A 189 -22.74 -11.85 -4.40
CA LEU A 189 -22.65 -11.71 -5.86
C LEU A 189 -23.60 -10.64 -6.38
N ALA A 190 -24.84 -10.60 -5.90
CA ALA A 190 -25.81 -9.57 -6.26
C ALA A 190 -25.32 -8.16 -5.86
N GLN A 191 -24.69 -8.03 -4.68
CA GLN A 191 -24.15 -6.76 -4.22
C GLN A 191 -22.92 -6.32 -5.04
N LEU A 192 -22.04 -7.25 -5.41
CA LEU A 192 -20.90 -6.98 -6.29
C LEU A 192 -21.34 -6.54 -7.70
N ALA A 193 -22.39 -7.17 -8.25
CA ALA A 193 -23.00 -6.76 -9.52
C ALA A 193 -23.59 -5.34 -9.44
N MET A 194 -24.35 -5.02 -8.38
CA MET A 194 -24.87 -3.66 -8.17
C MET A 194 -23.77 -2.61 -8.04
N LEU A 195 -22.61 -2.98 -7.47
CA LEU A 195 -21.45 -2.11 -7.33
C LEU A 195 -20.58 -2.03 -8.60
N GLY A 196 -20.93 -2.78 -9.66
CA GLY A 196 -20.21 -2.78 -10.94
C GLY A 196 -18.90 -3.57 -10.94
N TYR A 197 -18.68 -4.45 -9.96
CA TYR A 197 -17.49 -5.32 -9.90
C TYR A 197 -17.64 -6.61 -10.70
N LEU A 198 -18.85 -6.94 -11.14
CA LEU A 198 -19.15 -8.06 -12.03
C LEU A 198 -19.87 -7.50 -13.26
N GLU A 199 -19.35 -7.77 -14.45
CA GLU A 199 -20.08 -7.56 -15.70
C GLU A 199 -21.08 -8.71 -15.89
N GLU A 200 -22.26 -8.39 -16.44
CA GLU A 200 -23.28 -9.39 -16.82
C GLU A 200 -22.79 -10.37 -17.90
#